data_AF-A0A6J2Y2T0-F1
#
_entry.id   AF-A0A6J2Y2T0-F1
#
_cell.length_a   1.000
_cell.length_b   1.000
_cell.length_c   1.000
_cell.angle_alpha   90.00
_cell.angle_beta   90.00
_cell.angle_gamma   90.00
#
_symmetry.space_group_name_H-M   'P 1'
#
loop_
_entity.id
_entity.type
_entity.pdbx_description
1 polymer ?
#
loop_
_entity_poly.entity_id
_entity_poly.type
_entity_poly.pdbx_seq_one_letter_code
_entity_poly.pdbx_strand_id
1 'polypeptide(L)'
;MAGKGDGEGEGSIMKLENQIAVIKYLILFTNVIAWIIGAAVFSLCLWLRFETGYQEILTILSANQFYIGIYVLLVSSLVIMVVAFLGCISALQENSVVLLAFIGTQLFCFVILLAGSAVLLDNSARDSKFQPVVRESMRQLIMNAQYDDYKYNLQLIQEG
;
A
#
# COMPACT_ATOMS: atom_id res chain seq x y z
N MET A 1 16.67 -61.06 13.70
CA MET A 1 16.47 -59.71 14.28
C MET A 1 16.57 -58.71 13.15
N ALA A 2 15.46 -58.42 12.47
CA ALA A 2 15.42 -57.43 11.38
C ALA A 2 13.96 -56.97 11.24
N GLY A 3 13.71 -55.67 11.28
CA GLY A 3 12.37 -55.10 11.15
C GLY A 3 12.09 -53.86 11.99
N LYS A 4 13.11 -53.02 12.28
CA LYS A 4 12.94 -51.79 13.07
C LYS A 4 13.53 -50.55 12.40
N GLY A 5 13.55 -50.53 11.06
CA GLY A 5 14.09 -49.42 10.26
C GLY A 5 13.06 -48.64 9.44
N ASP A 6 11.96 -49.29 9.02
CA ASP A 6 11.06 -48.67 8.01
C ASP A 6 10.04 -47.67 8.61
N GLY A 7 9.69 -47.80 9.89
CA GLY A 7 8.67 -46.95 10.54
C GLY A 7 9.16 -45.57 11.00
N GLU A 8 10.46 -45.37 11.27
CA GLU A 8 11.00 -44.05 11.66
C GLU A 8 11.14 -43.12 10.45
N GLY A 9 11.49 -43.66 9.28
CA GLY A 9 11.60 -42.91 8.02
C GLY A 9 10.24 -42.38 7.56
N GLU A 10 9.21 -43.22 7.57
CA GLU A 10 7.84 -42.87 7.15
C GLU A 10 7.23 -41.77 8.04
N GLY A 11 7.41 -41.85 9.36
CA GLY A 11 6.95 -40.84 10.31
C GLY A 11 7.64 -39.48 10.12
N SER A 12 8.91 -39.46 9.71
CA SER A 12 9.65 -38.22 9.43
C SER A 12 9.18 -37.53 8.14
N ILE A 13 8.89 -38.30 7.08
CA ILE A 13 8.39 -37.80 5.80
C ILE A 13 6.98 -37.18 5.98
N MET A 14 6.09 -37.89 6.68
CA MET A 14 4.74 -37.41 6.95
C MET A 14 4.73 -36.11 7.78
N LYS A 15 5.72 -35.96 8.68
CA LYS A 15 5.92 -34.73 9.45
C LYS A 15 6.40 -33.58 8.55
N LEU A 16 7.32 -33.84 7.63
CA LEU A 16 7.81 -32.86 6.65
C LEU A 16 6.69 -32.35 5.73
N GLU A 17 5.87 -33.24 5.20
CA GLU A 17 4.73 -32.88 4.32
C GLU A 17 3.72 -31.97 5.04
N ASN A 18 3.39 -32.30 6.29
CA ASN A 18 2.49 -31.48 7.09
C ASN A 18 3.08 -30.08 7.38
N GLN A 19 4.38 -29.98 7.67
CA GLN A 19 5.04 -28.69 7.88
C GLN A 19 5.00 -27.83 6.61
N ILE A 20 5.24 -28.42 5.44
CA ILE A 20 5.18 -27.72 4.15
C ILE A 20 3.75 -27.26 3.86
N ALA A 21 2.74 -28.08 4.15
CA ALA A 21 1.34 -27.73 3.96
C ALA A 21 0.92 -26.53 4.83
N VAL A 22 1.34 -26.49 6.11
CA VAL A 22 1.08 -25.35 7.01
C VAL A 22 1.69 -24.06 6.46
N ILE A 23 2.93 -24.11 5.99
CA ILE A 23 3.62 -22.94 5.41
C ILE A 23 2.90 -22.45 4.15
N LYS A 24 2.51 -23.36 3.25
CA LYS A 24 1.75 -23.02 2.03
C LYS A 24 0.43 -22.32 2.37
N TYR A 25 -0.30 -22.84 3.36
CA TYR A 25 -1.58 -22.27 3.78
C TYR A 25 -1.43 -20.88 4.43
N LEU A 26 -0.38 -20.68 5.24
CA LEU A 26 -0.05 -19.37 5.81
C LEU A 26 0.30 -18.34 4.73
N ILE A 27 1.07 -18.73 3.72
CA ILE A 27 1.44 -17.84 2.59
C ILE A 27 0.19 -17.48 1.77
N LEU A 28 -0.70 -18.45 1.51
CA LEU A 28 -1.95 -18.20 0.81
C LEU A 28 -2.84 -17.23 1.60
N PHE A 29 -3.04 -17.49 2.88
CA PHE A 29 -3.91 -16.67 3.74
C PHE A 29 -3.42 -15.22 3.85
N THR A 30 -2.12 -15.03 4.07
CA THR A 30 -1.53 -13.68 4.18
C THR A 30 -1.58 -12.92 2.86
N ASN A 31 -1.34 -13.58 1.72
CA ASN A 31 -1.48 -12.95 0.39
C ASN A 31 -2.93 -12.58 0.05
N VAL A 32 -3.91 -13.41 0.42
CA VAL A 32 -5.33 -13.08 0.23
C VAL A 32 -5.72 -11.84 1.04
N ILE A 33 -5.27 -11.74 2.29
CA ILE A 33 -5.50 -10.55 3.12
C ILE A 33 -4.84 -9.32 2.49
N ALA A 34 -3.58 -9.44 2.07
CA ALA A 34 -2.87 -8.34 1.42
C ALA A 34 -3.59 -7.87 0.14
N TRP A 35 -4.14 -8.80 -0.64
CA TRP A 35 -4.94 -8.50 -1.82
C TRP A 35 -6.21 -7.71 -1.46
N ILE A 36 -6.96 -8.14 -0.44
CA ILE A 36 -8.18 -7.44 0.04
C ILE A 36 -7.84 -6.02 0.51
N ILE A 37 -6.75 -5.86 1.28
CA ILE A 37 -6.30 -4.55 1.74
C ILE A 37 -5.93 -3.66 0.55
N GLY A 38 -5.16 -4.19 -0.41
CA GLY A 38 -4.80 -3.46 -1.63
C GLY A 38 -6.03 -3.03 -2.44
N ALA A 39 -7.03 -3.91 -2.57
CA ALA A 39 -8.28 -3.60 -3.25
C ALA A 39 -9.10 -2.53 -2.51
N ALA A 40 -9.13 -2.57 -1.18
CA ALA A 40 -9.79 -1.56 -0.36
C ALA A 40 -9.13 -0.18 -0.55
N VAL A 41 -7.80 -0.11 -0.46
CA VAL A 41 -7.06 1.15 -0.66
C VAL A 41 -7.23 1.67 -2.08
N PHE A 42 -7.13 0.79 -3.09
CA PHE A 42 -7.37 1.16 -4.49
C PHE A 42 -8.78 1.73 -4.70
N SER A 43 -9.80 1.09 -4.11
CA SER A 43 -11.18 1.55 -4.17
C SER A 43 -11.36 2.91 -3.48
N LEU A 44 -10.71 3.13 -2.33
CA LEU A 44 -10.71 4.43 -1.64
C LEU A 44 -10.03 5.52 -2.47
N CYS A 45 -8.91 5.22 -3.14
CA CYS A 45 -8.24 6.17 -4.03
C CYS A 45 -9.11 6.52 -5.25
N LEU A 46 -9.83 5.54 -5.81
CA LEU A 46 -10.80 5.77 -6.88
C LEU A 46 -11.98 6.60 -6.38
N TRP A 47 -12.53 6.29 -5.19
CA TRP A 47 -13.60 7.07 -4.58
C TRP A 47 -13.21 8.54 -4.42
N LEU A 48 -12.04 8.81 -3.85
CA LEU A 48 -11.48 10.15 -3.72
C LEU A 48 -11.30 10.87 -5.07
N ARG A 49 -11.09 10.12 -6.16
CA ARG A 49 -10.95 10.69 -7.51
C ARG A 49 -12.29 11.03 -8.15
N PHE A 50 -13.31 10.20 -7.93
CA PHE A 50 -14.64 10.33 -8.55
C PHE A 50 -15.56 11.29 -7.79
N GLU A 51 -15.37 11.46 -6.48
CA GLU A 51 -16.20 12.36 -5.69
C GLU A 51 -15.93 13.83 -6.07
N THR A 52 -16.86 14.41 -6.81
CA THR A 52 -16.75 15.78 -7.35
C THR A 52 -16.65 16.85 -6.25
N GLY A 53 -17.26 16.63 -5.08
CA GLY A 53 -17.16 17.52 -3.93
C GLY A 53 -15.76 17.59 -3.29
N TYR A 54 -14.93 16.54 -3.43
CA TYR A 54 -13.54 16.58 -2.94
C TYR A 54 -12.61 17.34 -3.89
N GLN A 55 -12.92 17.34 -5.19
CA GLN A 55 -12.14 18.09 -6.18
C GLN A 55 -12.20 19.59 -5.90
N GLU A 56 -13.36 20.09 -5.48
CA GLU A 56 -13.57 21.52 -5.19
C GLU A 56 -12.79 21.93 -3.93
N ILE A 57 -12.91 21.15 -2.85
CA ILE A 57 -12.15 21.34 -1.60
C ILE A 57 -10.63 21.30 -1.83
N LEU A 58 -10.13 20.38 -2.66
CA LEU A 58 -8.69 20.26 -2.98
C LEU A 58 -8.19 21.36 -3.91
N THR A 59 -9.05 21.89 -4.79
CA THR A 59 -8.74 23.00 -5.69
C THR A 59 -8.67 24.32 -4.91
N ILE A 60 -9.60 24.54 -3.98
CA ILE A 60 -9.61 25.66 -3.04
C ILE A 60 -8.33 25.67 -2.17
N LEU A 61 -7.72 24.50 -1.99
CA LEU A 61 -6.51 24.30 -1.21
C LEU A 61 -5.20 24.51 -1.94
N SER A 62 -5.22 24.70 -3.26
CA SER A 62 -4.02 24.70 -4.11
C SER A 62 -3.12 23.46 -3.91
N ALA A 63 -3.71 22.34 -3.48
CA ALA A 63 -3.00 21.14 -3.09
C ALA A 63 -2.68 20.24 -4.29
N ASN A 64 -1.99 20.78 -5.30
CA ASN A 64 -1.54 20.01 -6.46
C ASN A 64 -0.64 18.82 -6.04
N GLN A 65 0.06 18.96 -4.91
CA GLN A 65 0.85 17.89 -4.29
C GLN A 65 -0.02 16.72 -3.78
N PHE A 66 -1.27 16.98 -3.39
CA PHE A 66 -2.19 15.94 -2.92
C PHE A 66 -2.68 15.05 -4.07
N TYR A 67 -2.93 15.63 -5.25
CA TYR A 67 -3.25 14.85 -6.45
C TYR A 67 -2.11 13.91 -6.83
N ILE A 68 -0.86 14.39 -6.78
CA ILE A 68 0.33 13.57 -7.00
C ILE A 68 0.36 12.40 -6.01
N GLY A 69 0.07 12.65 -4.73
CA GLY A 69 -0.04 11.62 -3.71
C GLY A 69 -1.09 10.55 -4.02
N ILE A 70 -2.29 10.95 -4.44
CA ILE A 70 -3.37 10.02 -4.83
C ILE A 70 -2.95 9.14 -6.02
N TYR A 71 -2.33 9.72 -7.06
CA TYR A 71 -1.85 8.94 -8.21
C TYR A 71 -0.78 7.93 -7.82
N VAL A 72 0.16 8.31 -6.95
CA VAL A 72 1.20 7.40 -6.44
C VAL A 72 0.56 6.27 -5.62
N LEU A 73 -0.42 6.57 -4.76
CA LEU A 73 -1.16 5.57 -3.99
C LEU A 73 -1.97 4.62 -4.88
N LEU A 74 -2.56 5.14 -5.96
CA LEU A 74 -3.34 4.34 -6.90
C LEU A 74 -2.45 3.34 -7.65
N VAL A 75 -1.29 3.80 -8.16
CA VAL A 75 -0.32 2.94 -8.85
C VAL A 75 0.31 1.93 -7.88
N SER A 76 0.72 2.35 -6.68
CA SER A 76 1.32 1.45 -5.70
C SER A 76 0.34 0.38 -5.22
N SER A 77 -0.92 0.74 -4.98
CA SER A 77 -1.98 -0.20 -4.57
C SER A 77 -2.28 -1.22 -5.67
N LEU A 78 -2.27 -0.78 -6.94
CA LEU A 78 -2.42 -1.68 -8.09
C LEU A 78 -1.26 -2.69 -8.18
N VAL A 79 -0.02 -2.24 -7.98
CA VAL A 79 1.15 -3.13 -7.94
C VAL A 79 1.02 -4.15 -6.80
N ILE A 80 0.62 -3.72 -5.60
CA ILE A 80 0.41 -4.61 -4.46
C ILE A 80 -0.66 -5.66 -4.76
N MET A 81 -1.78 -5.29 -5.40
CA MET A 81 -2.81 -6.24 -5.81
C MET A 81 -2.28 -7.30 -6.79
N VAL A 82 -1.51 -6.89 -7.80
CA VAL A 82 -0.93 -7.83 -8.77
C VAL A 82 0.06 -8.78 -8.10
N VAL A 83 0.95 -8.24 -7.25
CA VAL A 83 1.93 -9.04 -6.51
C VAL A 83 1.25 -10.04 -5.57
N ALA A 84 0.22 -9.61 -4.84
CA ALA A 84 -0.53 -10.48 -3.94
C ALA A 84 -1.25 -11.60 -4.70
N PHE A 85 -1.82 -11.30 -5.87
CA PHE A 85 -2.45 -12.29 -6.74
C PHE A 85 -1.45 -13.33 -7.27
N LEU A 86 -0.26 -12.89 -7.70
CA LEU A 86 0.84 -13.78 -8.07
C LEU A 86 1.31 -14.63 -6.89
N GLY A 87 1.29 -14.08 -5.67
CA GLY A 87 1.58 -14.81 -4.44
C GLY A 87 0.58 -15.93 -4.16
N CYS A 88 -0.72 -15.70 -4.42
CA CYS A 88 -1.74 -16.73 -4.35
C CYS A 88 -1.52 -17.85 -5.38
N ILE A 89 -1.19 -17.50 -6.64
CA ILE A 89 -0.88 -18.49 -7.69
C ILE A 89 0.34 -19.33 -7.31
N SER A 90 1.36 -18.69 -6.74
CA SER A 90 2.60 -19.36 -6.33
C SER A 90 2.40 -20.32 -5.16
N ALA A 91 1.45 -20.02 -4.26
CA ALA A 91 1.09 -20.91 -3.16
C ALA A 91 0.29 -22.13 -3.64
N LEU A 92 -0.49 -21.99 -4.71
CA LEU A 92 -1.29 -23.07 -5.31
C LEU A 92 -0.48 -23.96 -6.27
N GLN A 93 0.59 -23.44 -6.89
CA GLN A 93 1.45 -24.22 -7.76
C GLN A 93 2.52 -24.99 -6.98
N GLU A 94 2.57 -26.29 -7.20
CA GLU A 94 3.57 -27.18 -6.61
C GLU A 94 4.94 -27.10 -7.30
N ASN A 95 5.04 -26.34 -8.40
CA ASN A 95 6.26 -26.19 -9.17
C ASN A 95 7.21 -25.16 -8.54
N SER A 96 8.39 -25.63 -8.11
CA SER A 96 9.45 -24.82 -7.49
C SER A 96 9.95 -23.65 -8.35
N VAL A 97 9.80 -23.72 -9.67
CA VAL A 97 10.20 -22.64 -10.59
C VAL A 97 9.31 -21.39 -10.42
N VAL A 98 8.02 -21.57 -10.16
CA VAL A 98 7.08 -20.45 -10.00
C VAL A 98 7.28 -19.79 -8.62
N LEU A 99 7.55 -20.60 -7.61
CA LEU A 99 7.93 -20.11 -6.28
C LEU A 99 9.21 -19.27 -6.34
N LEU A 100 10.22 -19.72 -7.10
CA LEU A 100 11.47 -18.97 -7.30
C LEU A 100 11.22 -17.66 -8.07
N ALA A 101 10.38 -17.68 -9.10
CA ALA A 101 10.00 -16.48 -9.86
C ALA A 101 9.26 -15.46 -8.97
N PHE A 102 8.38 -15.91 -8.09
CA PHE A 102 7.69 -15.04 -7.12
C PHE A 102 8.68 -14.41 -6.13
N ILE A 103 9.57 -15.20 -5.53
CA ILE A 103 10.61 -14.69 -4.63
C ILE A 103 11.51 -13.69 -5.36
N GLY A 104 11.90 -13.99 -6.61
CA GLY A 104 12.70 -13.08 -7.43
C GLY A 104 11.99 -11.75 -7.72
N THR A 105 10.70 -11.81 -8.09
CA THR A 105 9.88 -10.62 -8.34
C THR A 105 9.70 -9.79 -7.06
N GLN A 106 9.49 -10.45 -5.93
CA GLN A 106 9.32 -9.80 -4.63
C GLN A 106 10.62 -9.12 -4.16
N LEU A 107 11.76 -9.79 -4.32
CA LEU A 107 13.08 -9.22 -4.04
C LEU A 107 13.37 -8.03 -4.94
N PHE A 108 13.04 -8.13 -6.22
CA PHE A 108 13.21 -7.03 -7.16
C PHE A 108 12.38 -5.80 -6.78
N CYS A 109 11.10 -5.98 -6.46
CA CYS A 109 10.24 -4.92 -5.93
C CYS A 109 10.80 -4.32 -4.65
N PHE A 110 11.32 -5.15 -3.73
CA PHE A 110 11.93 -4.68 -2.49
C PHE A 110 13.17 -3.82 -2.74
N VAL A 111 14.06 -4.22 -3.66
CA VAL A 111 15.25 -3.44 -4.03
C VAL A 111 14.85 -2.10 -4.65
N ILE A 112 13.86 -2.07 -5.55
CA ILE A 112 13.37 -0.82 -6.13
C ILE A 112 12.78 0.08 -5.04
N LEU A 113 11.98 -0.49 -4.12
CA LEU A 113 11.37 0.28 -3.05
C LEU A 113 12.41 0.83 -2.08
N LEU A 114 13.45 0.06 -1.75
CA LEU A 114 14.56 0.52 -0.92
C LEU A 114 15.36 1.63 -1.62
N ALA A 115 15.68 1.46 -2.90
CA ALA A 115 16.39 2.48 -3.67
C ALA A 115 15.56 3.77 -3.78
N GLY A 116 14.26 3.65 -4.10
CA GLY A 116 13.34 4.78 -4.15
C GLY A 116 13.21 5.47 -2.79
N SER A 117 13.08 4.71 -1.70
CA SER A 117 13.02 5.25 -0.34
C SER A 117 14.32 5.96 0.05
N ALA A 118 15.48 5.40 -0.30
CA ALA A 118 16.78 6.01 -0.03
C ALA A 118 16.96 7.33 -0.81
N VAL A 119 16.58 7.37 -2.08
CA VAL A 119 16.61 8.59 -2.91
C VAL A 119 15.63 9.63 -2.38
N LEU A 120 14.42 9.23 -2.00
CA LEU A 120 13.44 10.11 -1.37
C LEU A 120 13.97 10.68 -0.06
N LEU A 121 14.63 9.86 0.77
CA LEU A 121 15.23 10.30 2.03
C LEU A 121 16.40 11.26 1.81
N ASP A 122 17.30 10.97 0.87
CA ASP A 122 18.45 11.83 0.56
C ASP A 122 17.98 13.17 -0.01
N ASN A 123 16.97 13.16 -0.89
CA ASN A 123 16.33 14.37 -1.38
C ASN A 123 15.64 15.17 -0.26
N SER A 124 14.99 14.49 0.68
CA SER A 124 14.31 15.11 1.83
C SER A 124 15.29 15.63 2.89
N ALA A 125 16.44 14.97 3.07
CA ALA A 125 17.49 15.36 4.01
C ALA A 125 18.39 16.48 3.48
N ARG A 126 18.66 16.51 2.15
CA ARG A 126 19.48 17.54 1.51
C ARG A 126 18.69 18.81 1.17
N ASP A 127 17.41 18.68 0.84
CA ASP A 127 16.54 19.80 0.49
C ASP A 127 15.50 19.97 1.61
N SER A 128 15.76 20.87 2.57
CA SER A 128 14.94 21.11 3.79
C SER A 128 13.52 21.65 3.52
N LYS A 129 13.00 21.48 2.30
CA LYS A 129 11.75 22.05 1.79
C LYS A 129 10.49 21.29 2.22
N PHE A 130 10.61 20.05 2.72
CA PHE A 130 9.45 19.27 3.14
C PHE A 130 8.73 19.85 4.37
N GLN A 131 9.47 20.36 5.35
CA GLN A 131 8.89 20.96 6.55
C GLN A 131 8.09 22.26 6.29
N PRO A 132 8.63 23.25 5.54
CA PRO A 132 7.87 24.46 5.23
C PRO A 132 6.68 24.15 4.31
N VAL A 133 6.81 23.26 3.32
CA VAL A 133 5.69 22.91 2.41
C VAL A 133 4.50 22.31 3.17
N VAL A 134 4.72 21.34 4.07
CA VAL A 134 3.63 20.74 4.85
C VAL A 134 2.99 21.77 5.79
N ARG A 135 3.81 22.63 6.39
CA ARG A 135 3.33 23.71 7.27
C ARG A 135 2.54 24.76 6.49
N GLU A 136 2.98 25.16 5.31
CA GLU A 136 2.29 26.13 4.46
C GLU A 136 0.96 25.56 3.96
N SER A 137 0.93 24.28 3.53
CA SER A 137 -0.30 23.61 3.13
C SER A 137 -1.32 23.54 4.28
N MET A 138 -0.88 23.19 5.49
CA MET A 138 -1.75 23.24 6.69
C MET A 138 -2.19 24.67 7.03
N ARG A 139 -1.32 25.66 6.89
CA ARG A 139 -1.64 27.05 7.19
C ARG A 139 -2.64 27.63 6.19
N GLN A 140 -2.51 27.29 4.91
CA GLN A 140 -3.46 27.71 3.88
C GLN A 140 -4.83 27.05 4.08
N LEU A 141 -4.86 25.77 4.46
CA LEU A 141 -6.07 25.09 4.91
C LEU A 141 -6.81 25.84 6.01
N ILE A 142 -6.10 26.20 7.07
CA ILE A 142 -6.68 26.89 8.22
C ILE A 142 -7.13 28.29 7.83
N MET A 143 -6.32 29.04 7.09
CA MET A 143 -6.69 30.41 6.68
C MET A 143 -7.88 30.43 5.74
N ASN A 144 -7.98 29.49 4.79
CA ASN A 144 -9.09 29.48 3.84
C ASN A 144 -10.39 29.04 4.51
N ALA A 145 -10.34 28.02 5.39
CA ALA A 145 -11.49 27.59 6.18
C ALA A 145 -12.01 28.70 7.11
N GLN A 146 -11.11 29.47 7.75
CA GLN A 146 -11.53 30.61 8.58
C GLN A 146 -12.10 31.76 7.76
N TYR A 147 -11.56 32.03 6.57
CA TYR A 147 -11.96 33.20 5.79
C TYR A 147 -13.40 33.14 5.26
N ASP A 148 -13.86 31.95 4.85
CA ASP A 148 -15.25 31.73 4.43
C ASP A 148 -16.24 31.88 5.60
N ASP A 149 -15.88 31.41 6.80
CA ASP A 149 -16.74 31.53 8.00
C ASP A 149 -16.97 32.99 8.43
N TYR A 150 -15.97 33.88 8.32
CA TYR A 150 -16.15 35.27 8.74
C TYR A 150 -16.87 36.13 7.69
N LYS A 151 -16.71 35.82 6.39
CA LYS A 151 -17.38 36.57 5.33
C LYS A 151 -18.89 36.38 5.33
N TYR A 152 -19.35 35.15 5.53
CA TYR A 152 -20.78 34.85 5.59
C TYR A 152 -21.46 35.49 6.81
N ASN A 153 -20.79 35.45 7.97
CA ASN A 153 -21.28 36.07 9.19
C ASN A 153 -21.30 37.61 9.13
N LEU A 154 -20.33 38.24 8.46
CA LEU A 154 -20.28 39.70 8.31
C LEU A 154 -21.33 40.23 7.32
N GLN A 155 -21.63 39.49 6.25
CA GLN A 155 -22.68 39.86 5.30
C GLN A 155 -24.07 39.78 5.94
N LEU A 156 -24.30 38.78 6.80
CA LEU A 156 -25.56 38.66 7.54
C LEU A 156 -25.79 39.80 8.55
N ILE A 157 -24.71 40.38 9.10
CA ILE A 157 -24.77 41.53 10.03
C ILE A 157 -24.91 42.86 9.28
N GLN A 158 -24.48 42.94 8.01
CA GLN A 158 -24.60 44.14 7.19
C GLN A 158 -25.93 44.22 6.40
N GLU A 159 -26.62 43.10 6.21
CA GLU A 159 -27.94 43.03 5.56
C GLU A 159 -29.13 42.96 6.54
N GLY A 160 -28.90 42.88 7.86
CA GLY A 160 -29.92 42.91 8.91
C GLY A 160 -30.07 44.28 9.58
#